data_AF-A0A7V9AVA5-F1
#
_entry.id   AF-A0A7V9AVA5-F1
#
_cell.length_a   1.000
_cell.length_b   1.000
_cell.length_c   1.000
_cell.angle_alpha   90.00
_cell.angle_beta   90.00
_cell.angle_gamma   90.00
#
_symmetry.space_group_name_H-M   'P 1'
#
loop_
_entity.id
_entity.type
_entity.pdbx_description
1 polymer ?
#
loop_
_entity_poly.entity_id
_entity_poly.type
_entity_poly.pdbx_seq_one_letter_code
_entity_poly.pdbx_strand_id
1 'polypeptide(L)' 'MRLLADFIEGQLPPDEHAALENHLARCSSCVTQLKTYQSTVSILRTIGEEELPEELRWTLRSFVDRRCNN' A
#
# COMPACT_ATOMS: atom_id res chain seq x y z
N MET A 1 -9.03 2.38 -13.02
CA MET A 1 -7.97 3.15 -12.31
C MET A 1 -7.00 2.19 -11.63
N ARG A 2 -6.32 1.33 -12.40
CA ARG A 2 -5.46 0.27 -11.83
C ARG A 2 -3.98 0.66 -11.83
N LEU A 3 -3.53 1.39 -12.86
CA LEU A 3 -2.15 1.82 -13.05
C LEU A 3 -1.50 2.48 -11.82
N LEU A 4 -2.14 3.48 -11.20
CA LEU A 4 -1.57 4.17 -10.03
C LEU A 4 -1.56 3.28 -8.77
N ALA A 5 -2.56 2.40 -8.64
CA ALA A 5 -2.61 1.43 -7.54
C ALA A 5 -1.48 0.40 -7.70
N ASP A 6 -1.40 -0.23 -8.87
CA ASP A 6 -0.35 -1.20 -9.21
C ASP A 6 1.04 -0.55 -9.11
N PHE A 7 1.20 0.74 -9.46
CA PHE A 7 2.46 1.48 -9.30
C PHE A 7 2.83 1.67 -7.83
N ILE A 8 1.89 2.10 -6.98
CA ILE A 8 2.13 2.30 -5.54
C ILE A 8 2.42 0.97 -4.84
N GLU A 9 1.77 -0.11 -5.27
CA GLU A 9 1.95 -1.46 -4.73
C GLU A 9 3.16 -2.20 -5.33
N GLY A 10 3.87 -1.60 -6.30
CA GLY A 10 5.02 -2.22 -6.95
C GLY A 10 4.66 -3.45 -7.80
N GLN A 11 3.42 -3.53 -8.28
CA GLN A 11 2.86 -4.65 -9.05
C GLN A 11 2.93 -4.45 -10.56
N LEU A 12 3.42 -3.29 -11.03
CA LEU A 12 3.62 -3.09 -12.47
C LEU A 12 4.75 -3.96 -13.01
N PRO A 13 4.63 -4.44 -14.27
CA PRO A 13 5.77 -4.98 -14.99
C PRO A 13 6.94 -3.98 -14.99
N PRO A 14 8.21 -4.43 -14.94
CA PRO A 14 9.37 -3.55 -14.83
C PRO A 14 9.44 -2.46 -15.91
N ASP A 15 9.09 -2.81 -17.15
CA ASP A 15 9.12 -1.88 -18.28
C ASP A 15 8.06 -0.76 -18.12
N GLU A 16 6.88 -1.10 -17.63
CA GLU A 16 5.81 -0.13 -17.36
C GLU A 16 6.14 0.76 -16.16
N HIS A 17 6.75 0.18 -15.12
CA HIS A 17 7.21 0.93 -13.95
C HIS A 17 8.25 1.98 -14.36
N ALA A 18 9.27 1.59 -15.12
CA ALA A 18 10.32 2.49 -15.61
C ALA A 18 9.76 3.59 -16.53
N ALA A 19 8.82 3.25 -17.42
CA ALA A 19 8.17 4.23 -18.29
C ALA A 19 7.37 5.27 -17.48
N LEU A 20 6.65 4.82 -16.44
CA LEU A 20 5.89 5.71 -15.57
C LEU A 20 6.81 6.59 -14.71
N GLU A 21 7.89 6.05 -14.15
CA GLU A 21 8.90 6.84 -13.44
C GLU A 21 9.52 7.92 -14.33
N ASN A 22 9.87 7.58 -15.58
CA ASN A 22 10.39 8.56 -16.53
C ASN A 22 9.41 9.70 -16.80
N HIS A 23 8.12 9.37 -16.93
CA HIS A 23 7.07 10.38 -17.09
C HIS A 23 6.93 11.27 -15.86
N LEU A 24 6.87 10.67 -14.66
CA LEU A 24 6.74 11.39 -13.39
C LEU A 24 7.93 12.33 -13.14
N ALA A 25 9.13 11.97 -13.60
CA ALA A 25 10.30 12.83 -13.51
C ALA A 25 10.19 14.12 -14.36
N ARG A 26 9.28 14.15 -15.35
CA ARG A 26 9.16 15.26 -16.32
C ARG A 26 7.81 15.98 -16.27
N CYS A 27 6.83 15.46 -15.53
CA CYS A 27 5.47 15.96 -15.52
C CYS A 27 4.96 16.25 -14.08
N SER A 28 5.02 17.52 -13.68
CA SER A 28 4.56 17.98 -12.35
C SER A 28 3.06 17.77 -12.12
N SER A 29 2.24 17.82 -13.17
CA SER A 29 0.80 17.56 -13.09
C SER A 29 0.51 16.11 -12.69
N CYS A 30 1.20 15.15 -13.30
CA CYS A 30 1.05 13.73 -12.97
C CYS A 30 1.61 13.39 -11.59
N VAL A 31 2.69 14.05 -11.16
CA VAL A 31 3.16 13.95 -9.76
C VAL A 31 2.09 14.43 -8.78
N THR A 32 1.44 15.56 -9.09
CA THR A 32 0.33 16.08 -8.26
C THR A 32 -0.82 15.07 -8.20
N GLN A 33 -1.19 14.48 -9.34
CA GLN A 33 -2.23 13.46 -9.40
C GLN A 33 -1.89 12.21 -8.58
N LEU A 34 -0.64 11.72 -8.68
CA LEU A 34 -0.16 10.59 -7.90
C LEU A 34 -0.25 10.86 -6.38
N LYS A 35 0.17 12.06 -5.94
CA LYS A 35 0.08 12.46 -4.54
C LYS A 35 -1.37 12.52 -4.06
N THR A 36 -2.28 13.10 -4.84
CA THR A 36 -3.71 13.12 -4.52
C THR A 36 -4.25 11.70 -4.34
N TYR A 37 -3.92 10.79 -5.27
CA TYR A 37 -4.35 9.40 -5.18
C TYR A 37 -3.78 8.69 -3.94
N GLN A 38 -2.49 8.87 -3.63
CA GLN A 38 -1.86 8.35 -2.41
C GLN A 38 -2.58 8.83 -1.14
N SER A 39 -2.94 10.12 -1.08
CA SER A 39 -3.71 10.67 0.05
C SER A 39 -5.09 10.04 0.15
N THR A 40 -5.82 9.87 -0.95
CA THR A 40 -7.12 9.18 -0.96
C THR A 40 -7.00 7.75 -0.45
N VAL A 41 -6.01 6.97 -0.92
CA VAL A 41 -5.77 5.60 -0.45
C VAL A 41 -5.44 5.58 1.05
N SER A 42 -4.61 6.50 1.52
CA SER A 42 -4.28 6.61 2.95
C SER A 42 -5.51 6.88 3.81
N ILE A 43 -6.38 7.81 3.40
CA ILE A 43 -7.62 8.11 4.13
C ILE A 43 -8.54 6.89 4.15
N LEU A 44 -8.72 6.22 3.02
CA LEU A 44 -9.55 5.02 2.96
C LEU A 44 -9.00 3.89 3.84
N ARG A 45 -7.68 3.74 3.94
CA ARG A 45 -7.05 2.77 4.84
C ARG A 45 -7.34 3.08 6.31
N THR A 46 -7.30 4.35 6.71
CA THR A 46 -7.61 4.74 8.10
C THR A 46 -9.07 4.50 8.49
N ILE A 47 -9.98 4.46 7.52
CA ILE A 47 -11.40 4.15 7.77
C ILE A 47 -11.62 2.63 7.95
N GLY A 48 -10.79 1.80 7.31
CA GLY A 48 -10.90 0.34 7.34
C GLY A 48 -10.07 -0.35 8.43
N GLU A 49 -9.15 0.35 9.09
CA GLU A 49 -8.43 -0.14 10.26
C GLU A 49 -9.29 0.02 11.51
N GLU A 50 -10.31 -0.84 11.67
CA GLU A 50 -10.84 -1.13 13.00
C GLU A 50 -9.70 -1.78 13.79
N GLU A 51 -9.28 -1.16 14.90
CA GLU A 51 -8.19 -1.70 15.72
C GLU A 51 -8.53 -3.15 16.09
N LEU A 52 -7.64 -4.08 15.77
CA LEU A 52 -7.76 -5.48 16.18
C LEU A 52 -8.05 -5.52 17.69
N PRO A 53 -9.19 -6.11 18.12
CA PRO A 53 -9.51 -6.25 19.53
C PRO A 53 -8.34 -6.86 20.28
N GLU A 54 -8.05 -6.34 21.47
CA GLU A 54 -6.88 -6.72 22.24
C GLU A 54 -6.83 -8.24 22.45
N GLU A 55 -7.98 -8.87 22.74
CA GLU A 55 -8.13 -10.32 22.91
C GLU A 55 -7.69 -11.10 21.67
N LEU A 56 -8.03 -10.60 20.48
CA LEU A 56 -7.67 -11.24 19.22
C LEU A 56 -6.16 -11.10 18.96
N ARG A 57 -5.58 -9.94 19.29
CA ARG A 57 -4.13 -9.71 19.23
C ARG A 57 -3.35 -10.66 20.15
N TRP A 58 -3.81 -10.83 21.40
CA TRP A 58 -3.21 -11.78 22.35
C TRP A 58 -3.31 -13.22 21.86
N THR A 59 -4.48 -13.62 21.36
CA THR A 59 -4.71 -14.95 20.81
C THR A 59 -3.78 -15.25 19.64
N LEU A 60 -3.70 -14.33 18.66
CA LEU A 60 -2.83 -14.47 17.49
C LEU A 60 -1.35 -14.54 17.89
N ARG A 61 -0.90 -13.69 18.81
CA ARG A 61 0.48 -13.73 19.30
C ARG A 61 0.81 -15.07 19.95
N SER A 62 -0.07 -15.55 20.85
CA SER A 62 0.11 -16.84 21.51
C SER A 62 0.16 -18.02 20.52
N PHE A 63 -0.59 -17.93 19.41
CA PHE A 63 -0.61 -18.94 18.37
C PHE A 63 0.69 -18.94 17.55
N VAL A 64 1.18 -17.76 17.14
CA VAL A 64 2.44 -17.61 16.40
C VAL A 64 3.63 -18.05 17.24
N ASP A 65 3.70 -17.62 18.51
CA ASP A 65 4.79 -18.01 19.42
C ASP A 65 4.88 -19.54 19.57
N ARG A 66 3.74 -20.23 19.64
CA ARG A 66 3.69 -21.71 19.69
C ARG A 66 4.12 -22.38 18.39
N ARG A 67 3.96 -21.72 17.25
CA ARG A 67 4.22 -22.28 15.90
C ARG A 67 5.62 -21.95 15.37
N CYS A 68 6.19 -20.81 15.77
CA CYS A 68 7.50 -20.34 15.31
C CYS A 68 8.63 -20.64 16.31
N ASN A 69 8.33 -21.08 17.53
CA ASN A 69 9.32 -21.52 18.50
C ASN A 69 9.59 -23.05 18.44
N ASN A 70 9.65 -23.63 17.25
CA ASN A 70 10.09 -25.02 17.03
C ASN A 70 11.04 -25.15 15.85
#